data_AF-A0A2T5FZG1-F1
#
_entry.id   AF-A0A2T5FZG1-F1
#
_cell.length_a   1.000
_cell.length_b   1.000
_cell.length_c   1.000
_cell.angle_alpha   90.00
_cell.angle_beta   90.00
_cell.angle_gamma   90.00
#
_symmetry.space_group_name_H-M   'P 1'
#
loop_
_entity.id
_entity.type
_entity.pdbx_description
1 polymer ?
#
loop_
_entity_poly.entity_id
_entity_poly.type
_entity_poly.pdbx_seq_one_letter_code
_entity_poly.pdbx_strand_id
1 'polypeptide(L)'
;MILGGKIGNLLSFAMTNDTDLPVNWAEILAAADDKSEFPSIMVTPETIAVMSLVDCADQLEAMNQFPMRLALAAKSAHLALQAALTAALAGTANIGAHDDKLAARHLAYLEDRGEGGVERPTSDRVMSFPDLLAKATAGPLPWGDAIQLSTDDALLLDRLARIRHDIEHPKQQIHAIEMAYVFEPLPVAANLVATLIGTVFHHIDRDERQALEHARDRIIAYCLARSTEEEPRSAQASD
;
A
#
# COMPACT_ATOMS: atom_id res chain seq x y z
N MET A 1 18.10 -17.30 13.44
CA MET A 1 19.27 -17.33 12.53
C MET A 1 18.99 -18.47 11.56
N ILE A 2 18.39 -18.33 10.38
CA ILE A 2 18.45 -17.34 9.30
C ILE A 2 17.00 -17.06 8.83
N LEU A 3 16.55 -15.80 8.75
CA LEU A 3 15.22 -15.43 8.22
C LEU A 3 15.25 -14.29 7.18
N GLY A 4 16.40 -13.65 6.93
CA GLY A 4 16.51 -12.51 6.00
C GLY A 4 16.82 -12.94 4.56
N GLY A 5 15.88 -13.60 3.89
CA GLY A 5 16.07 -14.01 2.48
C GLY A 5 14.82 -14.39 1.70
N LYS A 6 13.62 -14.24 2.26
CA LYS A 6 12.39 -14.76 1.63
C LYS A 6 11.77 -13.80 0.61
N ILE A 7 12.00 -12.50 0.72
CA ILE A 7 11.42 -11.51 -0.20
C ILE A 7 12.32 -11.27 -1.41
N GLY A 8 13.64 -11.44 -1.26
CA GLY A 8 14.57 -11.49 -2.39
C GLY A 8 14.17 -12.54 -3.43
N ASN A 9 13.59 -13.68 -3.02
CA ASN A 9 13.08 -14.68 -3.95
C ASN A 9 11.77 -14.29 -4.63
N LEU A 10 10.89 -13.51 -4.00
CA LEU A 10 9.63 -13.05 -4.62
C LEU A 10 9.87 -11.88 -5.58
N LEU A 11 10.75 -10.93 -5.21
CA LEU A 11 11.18 -9.87 -6.12
C LEU A 11 12.03 -10.45 -7.26
N SER A 12 12.88 -11.44 -7.00
CA SER A 12 13.57 -12.17 -8.09
C SER A 12 12.56 -12.88 -9.00
N PHE A 13 11.60 -13.64 -8.46
CA PHE A 13 10.62 -14.36 -9.28
C PHE A 13 9.68 -13.42 -10.07
N ALA A 14 9.33 -12.26 -9.53
CA ALA A 14 8.54 -11.24 -10.22
C ALA A 14 9.37 -10.41 -11.22
N MET A 15 10.67 -10.20 -10.96
CA MET A 15 11.57 -9.43 -11.83
C MET A 15 12.30 -10.29 -12.88
N THR A 16 12.26 -11.63 -12.81
CA THR A 16 12.88 -12.54 -13.79
C THR A 16 11.91 -13.06 -14.86
N ASN A 17 10.77 -12.40 -15.09
CA ASN A 17 9.86 -12.75 -16.21
C ASN A 17 10.41 -12.31 -17.58
N ASP A 18 11.69 -12.62 -17.83
CA ASP A 18 12.33 -12.63 -19.14
C ASP A 18 12.44 -14.08 -19.67
N THR A 19 11.56 -14.96 -19.18
CA THR A 19 11.41 -16.31 -19.73
C THR A 19 9.99 -16.47 -20.27
N ASP A 20 9.88 -16.57 -21.59
CA ASP A 20 8.67 -16.89 -22.38
C ASP A 20 8.08 -18.29 -22.07
N LEU A 21 8.29 -18.82 -20.87
CA LEU A 21 7.78 -20.12 -20.49
C LEU A 21 6.34 -19.98 -19.98
N PRO A 22 5.37 -20.66 -20.60
CA PRO A 22 3.99 -20.64 -20.12
C PRO A 22 3.93 -21.23 -18.71
N VAL A 23 3.39 -20.46 -17.76
CA VAL A 23 3.17 -20.90 -16.38
C VAL A 23 2.23 -22.10 -16.38
N ASN A 24 2.73 -23.26 -15.98
CA ASN A 24 1.95 -24.49 -15.88
C ASN A 24 1.13 -24.51 -14.58
N TRP A 25 -0.04 -23.88 -14.61
CA TRP A 25 -0.95 -23.81 -13.46
C TRP A 25 -1.36 -25.18 -12.92
N ALA A 26 -1.38 -26.23 -13.76
CA ALA A 26 -1.74 -27.57 -13.32
C ALA A 26 -0.68 -28.19 -12.39
N GLU A 27 0.60 -27.94 -12.64
CA GLU A 27 1.70 -28.39 -11.77
C GLU A 27 1.73 -27.61 -10.45
N ILE A 28 1.49 -26.29 -10.49
CA ILE A 28 1.44 -25.46 -9.28
C ILE A 28 0.29 -25.90 -8.38
N LEU A 29 -0.89 -26.16 -8.95
CA LEU A 29 -2.07 -26.63 -8.19
C LEU A 29 -1.90 -28.05 -7.67
N ALA A 30 -1.32 -28.96 -8.47
CA ALA A 30 -1.06 -30.34 -8.05
C ALA A 30 -0.02 -30.43 -6.94
N ALA A 31 1.00 -29.58 -6.99
CA ALA A 31 1.94 -29.44 -5.90
C ALA A 31 1.24 -28.84 -4.67
N ALA A 32 0.40 -27.81 -4.81
CA ALA A 32 -0.30 -27.18 -3.68
C ALA A 32 -1.21 -28.13 -2.88
N ASP A 33 -1.73 -29.18 -3.52
CA ASP A 33 -2.47 -30.27 -2.88
C ASP A 33 -1.58 -31.21 -2.05
N ASP A 34 -0.29 -31.32 -2.40
CA ASP A 34 0.73 -31.97 -1.57
C ASP A 34 1.17 -31.01 -0.47
N LYS A 35 0.39 -30.97 0.61
CA LYS A 35 0.51 -30.08 1.78
C LYS A 35 1.86 -30.14 2.52
N SER A 36 2.85 -30.85 2.00
CA SER A 36 4.12 -31.15 2.67
C SER A 36 5.20 -30.08 2.47
N GLU A 37 5.19 -29.28 1.39
CA GLU A 37 6.34 -28.40 1.08
C GLU A 37 6.01 -27.06 0.40
N PHE A 38 4.82 -26.49 0.62
CA PHE A 38 4.59 -25.10 0.20
C PHE A 38 5.21 -24.17 1.24
N PRO A 39 6.21 -23.35 0.89
CA PRO A 39 6.62 -22.28 1.78
C PRO A 39 5.38 -21.39 1.99
N SER A 40 4.83 -21.38 3.21
CA SER A 40 3.72 -20.50 3.51
C SER A 40 4.21 -19.07 3.27
N ILE A 41 3.62 -18.38 2.29
CA ILE A 41 3.90 -16.97 2.07
C ILE A 41 3.20 -16.24 3.20
N MET A 42 3.99 -15.72 4.14
CA MET A 42 3.48 -14.84 5.18
C MET A 42 3.24 -13.48 4.51
N VAL A 43 1.97 -13.17 4.27
CA VAL A 43 1.55 -11.87 3.73
C VAL A 43 1.20 -10.98 4.91
N THR A 44 2.02 -9.97 5.18
CA THR A 44 1.77 -8.97 6.21
C THR A 44 1.39 -7.63 5.58
N PRO A 45 0.73 -6.71 6.32
CA PRO A 45 0.43 -5.38 5.81
C PRO A 45 1.68 -4.61 5.34
N GLU A 46 2.83 -4.82 5.97
CA GLU A 46 4.12 -4.21 5.58
C GLU A 46 4.58 -4.73 4.22
N THR A 47 4.57 -6.06 4.03
CA THR A 47 4.90 -6.67 2.74
C THR A 47 3.95 -6.19 1.65
N ILE A 48 2.65 -6.08 1.93
CA ILE A 48 1.67 -5.51 0.99
C ILE A 48 2.00 -4.06 0.68
N ALA A 49 2.38 -3.25 1.68
CA ALA A 49 2.72 -1.85 1.49
C ALA A 49 3.93 -1.67 0.56
N VAL A 50 5.01 -2.42 0.81
CA VAL A 50 6.23 -2.41 -0.01
C VAL A 50 5.92 -2.88 -1.43
N MET A 51 5.29 -4.05 -1.59
CA MET A 51 4.96 -4.61 -2.91
C MET A 51 4.05 -3.67 -3.72
N SER A 52 3.05 -3.08 -3.08
CA SER A 52 2.11 -2.18 -3.76
C SER A 52 2.76 -0.85 -4.14
N LEU A 53 3.73 -0.35 -3.36
CA LEU A 53 4.46 0.87 -3.72
C LEU A 53 5.44 0.60 -4.88
N VAL A 54 6.11 -0.54 -4.89
CA VAL A 54 6.95 -0.98 -6.02
C VAL A 54 6.10 -1.10 -7.28
N ASP A 55 4.96 -1.79 -7.20
CA ASP A 55 4.03 -1.92 -8.32
C ASP A 55 3.57 -0.54 -8.82
N CYS A 56 3.23 0.40 -7.92
CA CYS A 56 2.90 1.77 -8.31
C CYS A 56 3.99 2.43 -9.18
N ALA A 57 5.27 2.30 -8.80
CA ALA A 57 6.38 2.85 -9.58
C ALA A 57 6.47 2.19 -10.97
N ASP A 58 6.34 0.87 -11.04
CA ASP A 58 6.39 0.11 -12.29
C ASP A 58 5.22 0.47 -13.22
N GLN A 59 4.01 0.65 -12.67
CA GLN A 59 2.84 1.10 -13.43
C GLN A 59 3.05 2.50 -14.03
N LEU A 60 3.67 3.44 -13.28
CA LEU A 60 3.95 4.79 -13.79
C LEU A 60 4.93 4.76 -14.97
N GLU A 61 5.99 3.98 -14.88
CA GLU A 61 6.99 3.88 -15.95
C GLU A 61 6.40 3.25 -17.23
N ALA A 62 5.51 2.26 -17.08
CA ALA A 62 4.82 1.62 -18.19
C ALA A 62 3.70 2.47 -18.82
N MET A 63 3.29 3.58 -18.19
CA MET A 63 2.15 4.39 -18.61
C MET A 63 2.29 4.98 -20.02
N ASN A 64 3.51 5.29 -20.46
CA ASN A 64 3.76 5.81 -21.81
C ASN A 64 3.31 4.85 -22.91
N GLN A 65 3.41 3.55 -22.64
CA GLN A 65 3.00 2.51 -23.58
C GLN A 65 1.52 2.16 -23.38
N PHE A 66 1.03 2.24 -22.14
CA PHE A 66 -0.32 1.86 -21.76
C PHE A 66 -0.93 2.89 -20.79
N PRO A 67 -1.69 3.89 -21.27
CA PRO A 67 -2.21 4.97 -20.41
C PRO A 67 -3.07 4.50 -19.23
N MET A 68 -3.77 3.37 -19.37
CA MET A 68 -4.53 2.74 -18.28
C MET A 68 -3.68 2.41 -17.04
N ARG A 69 -2.36 2.29 -17.19
CA ARG A 69 -1.44 2.02 -16.07
C ARG A 69 -1.46 3.14 -15.03
N LEU A 70 -1.83 4.37 -15.38
CA LEU A 70 -2.00 5.46 -14.41
C LEU A 70 -3.09 5.15 -13.37
N ALA A 71 -4.20 4.57 -13.81
CA ALA A 71 -5.27 4.15 -12.91
C ALA A 71 -4.81 3.01 -11.99
N LEU A 72 -4.00 2.08 -12.52
CA LEU A 72 -3.41 1.00 -11.72
C LEU A 72 -2.40 1.56 -10.70
N ALA A 73 -1.55 2.51 -11.10
CA ALA A 73 -0.63 3.19 -10.19
C ALA A 73 -1.37 3.84 -9.01
N ALA A 74 -2.47 4.56 -9.28
CA ALA A 74 -3.29 5.16 -8.23
C ALA A 74 -3.90 4.12 -7.27
N LYS A 75 -4.38 2.98 -7.80
CA LYS A 75 -4.88 1.88 -6.97
C LYS A 75 -3.77 1.29 -6.10
N SER A 76 -2.59 1.08 -6.66
CA SER A 76 -1.44 0.50 -5.96
C SER A 76 -0.89 1.45 -4.89
N ALA A 77 -0.81 2.76 -5.16
CA ALA A 77 -0.48 3.77 -4.17
C ALA A 77 -1.48 3.81 -3.00
N HIS A 78 -2.78 3.76 -3.30
CA HIS A 78 -3.80 3.71 -2.25
C HIS A 78 -3.70 2.45 -1.40
N LEU A 79 -3.55 1.27 -2.04
CA LEU A 79 -3.38 0.01 -1.33
C LEU A 79 -2.12 0.03 -0.45
N ALA A 80 -1.01 0.56 -0.98
CA ALA A 80 0.22 0.71 -0.24
C ALA A 80 0.01 1.55 1.02
N LEU A 81 -0.68 2.69 0.90
CA LEU A 81 -0.95 3.58 2.02
C LEU A 81 -1.91 2.97 3.03
N GLN A 82 -2.99 2.33 2.59
CA GLN A 82 -3.92 1.65 3.48
C GLN A 82 -3.22 0.54 4.28
N ALA A 83 -2.37 -0.24 3.61
CA ALA A 83 -1.60 -1.30 4.25
C ALA A 83 -0.57 -0.74 5.23
N ALA A 84 0.12 0.35 4.89
CA ALA A 84 1.05 1.04 5.79
C ALA A 84 0.36 1.64 7.01
N LEU A 85 -0.82 2.26 6.85
CA LEU A 85 -1.63 2.74 7.98
C LEU A 85 -2.11 1.58 8.86
N THR A 86 -2.50 0.46 8.25
CA THR A 86 -2.89 -0.75 8.97
C THR A 86 -1.72 -1.28 9.81
N ALA A 87 -0.54 -1.44 9.20
CA ALA A 87 0.69 -1.83 9.90
C ALA A 87 1.00 -0.88 11.07
N ALA A 88 0.97 0.43 10.80
CA ALA A 88 1.34 1.45 11.76
C ALA A 88 0.39 1.52 12.96
N LEU A 89 -0.90 1.30 12.74
CA LEU A 89 -1.92 1.33 13.79
C LEU A 89 -2.08 0.00 14.52
N ALA A 90 -1.84 -1.13 13.86
CA ALA A 90 -1.92 -2.45 14.45
C ALA A 90 -1.08 -2.55 15.75
N GLY A 91 0.12 -1.96 15.73
CA GLY A 91 1.04 -1.96 16.86
C GLY A 91 1.45 -3.38 17.26
N THR A 92 2.02 -3.54 18.46
CA THR A 92 2.52 -4.85 18.93
C THR A 92 1.41 -5.88 19.18
N ALA A 93 0.20 -5.42 19.51
CA ALA A 93 -0.95 -6.28 19.80
C ALA A 93 -1.81 -6.60 18.56
N ASN A 94 -1.53 -6.00 17.41
CA ASN A 94 -2.31 -6.11 16.17
C ASN A 94 -3.79 -5.70 16.30
N ILE A 95 -4.11 -4.73 17.15
CA ILE A 95 -5.51 -4.33 17.41
C ILE A 95 -5.87 -2.91 17.01
N GLY A 96 -4.92 -1.99 16.89
CA GLY A 96 -5.24 -0.56 16.74
C GLY A 96 -5.80 -0.18 15.36
N ALA A 97 -5.67 -1.07 14.36
CA ALA A 97 -6.29 -0.91 13.04
C ALA A 97 -7.75 -1.40 12.96
N HIS A 98 -8.29 -1.96 14.05
CA HIS A 98 -9.70 -2.30 14.17
C HIS A 98 -10.52 -1.12 14.71
N ASP A 99 -11.83 -1.16 14.46
CA ASP A 99 -12.76 -0.30 15.18
C ASP A 99 -12.69 -0.58 16.69
N ASP A 100 -13.08 0.40 17.51
CA ASP A 100 -12.86 0.33 18.96
C ASP A 100 -13.60 -0.86 19.61
N LYS A 101 -14.73 -1.29 19.03
CA LYS A 101 -15.50 -2.43 19.52
C LYS A 101 -14.76 -3.74 19.26
N LEU A 102 -14.23 -3.93 18.05
CA LEU A 102 -13.48 -5.12 17.69
C LEU A 102 -12.10 -5.14 18.37
N ALA A 103 -11.44 -3.99 18.50
CA ALA A 103 -10.19 -3.85 19.25
C ALA A 103 -10.38 -4.26 20.71
N ALA A 104 -11.45 -3.79 21.38
CA ALA A 104 -11.76 -4.17 22.75
C ALA A 104 -11.99 -5.68 22.92
N ARG A 105 -12.65 -6.33 21.95
CA ARG A 105 -12.87 -7.79 21.97
C ARG A 105 -11.57 -8.57 21.78
N HIS A 106 -10.70 -8.12 20.88
CA HIS A 106 -9.37 -8.75 20.71
C HIS A 106 -8.51 -8.55 21.95
N LEU A 107 -8.52 -7.36 22.55
CA LEU A 107 -7.80 -7.10 23.80
C LEU A 107 -8.27 -8.02 24.93
N ALA A 108 -9.59 -8.12 25.15
CA ALA A 108 -10.16 -9.03 26.15
C ALA A 108 -9.75 -10.49 25.93
N TYR A 109 -9.73 -10.95 24.67
CA TYR A 109 -9.24 -12.29 24.33
C TYR A 109 -7.73 -12.46 24.60
N LEU A 110 -6.91 -11.45 24.30
CA LEU A 110 -5.47 -11.50 24.54
C LEU A 110 -5.12 -11.50 26.04
N GLU A 111 -5.86 -10.75 26.84
CA GLU A 111 -5.70 -10.69 28.30
C GLU A 111 -6.13 -12.01 28.98
N ASP A 112 -7.13 -12.70 28.43
CA ASP A 112 -7.71 -13.94 28.98
C ASP A 112 -7.01 -15.24 28.49
N ARG A 113 -5.93 -15.15 27.70
CA ARG A 113 -5.24 -16.30 27.09
C ARG A 113 -4.76 -17.41 28.06
N GLY A 114 -4.87 -17.22 29.38
CA GLY A 114 -4.59 -18.22 30.40
C GLY A 114 -5.80 -18.89 31.06
N GLU A 115 -7.00 -18.31 30.98
CA GLU A 115 -8.18 -18.75 31.75
C GLU A 115 -9.27 -19.39 30.87
N GLY A 116 -9.24 -19.15 29.56
CA GLY A 116 -10.07 -19.85 28.56
C GLY A 116 -11.55 -19.49 28.60
N GLY A 117 -11.90 -18.35 29.22
CA GLY A 117 -13.27 -17.86 29.36
C GLY A 117 -13.73 -16.97 28.20
N VAL A 118 -12.80 -16.39 27.44
CA VAL A 118 -13.09 -15.48 26.32
C VAL A 118 -12.78 -16.15 24.99
N GLU A 119 -13.79 -16.23 24.12
CA GLU A 119 -13.61 -16.74 22.77
C GLU A 119 -12.86 -15.75 21.88
N ARG A 120 -12.02 -16.28 20.97
CA ARG A 120 -11.36 -15.49 19.94
C ARG A 120 -12.42 -14.78 19.07
N PRO A 121 -12.30 -13.47 18.80
CA PRO A 121 -13.19 -12.78 17.87
C PRO A 121 -13.19 -13.44 16.49
N THR A 122 -14.37 -13.55 15.88
CA THR A 122 -14.56 -14.18 14.57
C THR A 122 -14.24 -13.27 13.38
N SER A 123 -14.04 -11.98 13.62
CA SER A 123 -13.77 -10.98 12.59
C SER A 123 -12.38 -10.40 12.77
N ASP A 124 -11.66 -10.28 11.67
CA ASP A 124 -10.36 -9.60 11.58
C ASP A 124 -10.47 -8.37 10.65
N ARG A 125 -11.67 -7.80 10.50
CA ARG A 125 -11.91 -6.67 9.60
C ARG A 125 -11.18 -5.43 10.10
N VAL A 126 -10.34 -4.86 9.24
CA VAL A 126 -9.68 -3.57 9.48
C VAL A 126 -10.63 -2.40 9.15
N MET A 127 -10.36 -1.25 9.76
CA MET A 127 -11.09 -0.01 9.47
C MET A 127 -10.98 0.40 8.00
N SER A 128 -11.90 1.27 7.55
CA SER A 128 -11.83 1.85 6.22
C SER A 128 -10.65 2.82 6.10
N PHE A 129 -10.21 3.13 4.88
CA PHE A 129 -9.10 4.07 4.67
C PHE A 129 -9.31 5.44 5.35
N PRO A 130 -10.47 6.12 5.20
CA PRO A 130 -10.72 7.38 5.90
C PRO A 130 -10.61 7.26 7.43
N ASP A 131 -11.12 6.17 8.00
CA ASP A 131 -11.08 5.94 9.44
C ASP A 131 -9.65 5.67 9.93
N LEU A 132 -8.86 4.90 9.16
CA LEU A 132 -7.44 4.67 9.44
C LEU A 132 -6.65 5.98 9.43
N LEU A 133 -6.84 6.81 8.40
CA LEU A 133 -6.14 8.10 8.28
C LEU A 133 -6.55 9.07 9.39
N ALA A 134 -7.85 9.13 9.72
CA ALA A 134 -8.36 9.94 10.81
C ALA A 134 -7.78 9.49 12.16
N LYS A 135 -7.75 8.18 12.44
CA LYS A 135 -7.17 7.65 13.68
C LYS A 135 -5.67 7.93 13.76
N ALA A 136 -4.96 7.86 12.64
CA ALA A 136 -3.52 8.10 12.57
C ALA A 136 -3.12 9.58 12.79
N THR A 137 -4.04 10.51 12.54
CA THR A 137 -3.83 11.96 12.67
C THR A 137 -4.46 12.58 13.92
N ALA A 138 -5.42 11.89 14.56
CA ALA A 138 -6.17 12.43 15.69
C ALA A 138 -5.38 12.48 17.03
N GLY A 139 -4.37 11.63 17.21
CA GLY A 139 -3.70 11.51 18.49
C GLY A 139 -2.42 10.67 18.45
N PRO A 140 -1.70 10.62 19.58
CA PRO A 140 -0.44 9.90 19.66
C PRO A 140 -0.63 8.42 19.32
N LEU A 141 0.36 7.89 18.62
CA LEU A 141 0.39 6.52 18.14
C LEU A 141 1.18 5.64 19.11
N PRO A 142 1.03 4.31 19.04
CA PRO A 142 1.77 3.39 19.93
C PRO A 142 3.29 3.53 19.87
N TRP A 143 3.81 4.17 18.81
CA TRP A 143 5.23 4.33 18.50
C TRP A 143 5.70 5.80 18.47
N GLY A 144 4.84 6.78 18.77
CA GLY A 144 5.25 8.18 18.75
C GLY A 144 4.09 9.17 18.65
N ASP A 145 4.40 10.35 18.13
CA ASP A 145 3.41 11.41 17.91
C ASP A 145 2.43 11.06 16.77
N ALA A 146 1.30 11.76 16.74
CA ALA A 146 0.34 11.67 15.64
C ALA A 146 1.00 12.06 14.31
N ILE A 147 0.56 11.45 13.20
CA ILE A 147 0.99 11.88 11.87
C ILE A 147 0.54 13.32 11.66
N GLN A 148 1.51 14.20 11.38
CA GLN A 148 1.24 15.58 11.03
C GLN A 148 1.15 15.69 9.51
N LEU A 149 -0.02 16.10 9.00
CA LEU A 149 -0.24 16.38 7.59
C LEU A 149 -0.55 17.85 7.41
N SER A 150 -0.05 18.43 6.32
CA SER A 150 -0.56 19.73 5.88
C SER A 150 -2.02 19.60 5.43
N THR A 151 -2.75 20.72 5.38
CA THR A 151 -4.12 20.72 4.85
C THR A 151 -4.15 20.23 3.39
N ASP A 152 -3.14 20.60 2.60
CA ASP A 152 -3.03 20.21 1.21
C ASP A 152 -2.76 18.70 1.06
N ASP A 153 -1.84 18.15 1.86
CA ASP A 153 -1.58 16.69 1.86
C ASP A 153 -2.84 15.90 2.22
N ALA A 154 -3.59 16.35 3.24
CA ALA A 154 -4.84 15.69 3.63
C ALA A 154 -5.87 15.68 2.49
N LEU A 155 -6.01 16.79 1.75
CA LEU A 155 -6.89 16.88 0.58
C LEU A 155 -6.44 15.97 -0.56
N LEU A 156 -5.13 15.84 -0.78
CA LEU A 156 -4.55 14.96 -1.79
C LEU A 156 -4.76 13.48 -1.44
N LEU A 157 -4.59 13.08 -0.18
CA LEU A 157 -4.86 11.71 0.25
C LEU A 157 -6.34 11.34 0.18
N ASP A 158 -7.24 12.26 0.54
CA ASP A 158 -8.68 12.11 0.35
C ASP A 158 -9.06 12.01 -1.14
N ARG A 159 -8.40 12.80 -1.99
CA ARG A 159 -8.51 12.68 -3.45
C ARG A 159 -8.08 11.30 -3.95
N LEU A 160 -6.98 10.75 -3.46
CA LEU A 160 -6.51 9.40 -3.83
C LEU A 160 -7.56 8.32 -3.52
N ALA A 161 -8.23 8.42 -2.37
CA ALA A 161 -9.32 7.51 -1.99
C ALA A 161 -10.51 7.60 -2.95
N ARG A 162 -10.89 8.82 -3.36
CA ARG A 162 -11.93 9.02 -4.38
C ARG A 162 -11.53 8.43 -5.72
N ILE A 163 -10.31 8.67 -6.19
CA ILE A 163 -9.80 8.14 -7.46
C ILE A 163 -9.89 6.61 -7.47
N ARG A 164 -9.40 5.94 -6.42
CA ARG A 164 -9.54 4.47 -6.31
C ARG A 164 -11.00 4.04 -6.39
N HIS A 165 -11.87 4.70 -5.63
CA HIS A 165 -13.29 4.36 -5.62
C HIS A 165 -13.94 4.52 -6.99
N ASP A 166 -13.67 5.61 -7.70
CA ASP A 166 -14.24 5.85 -9.03
C ASP A 166 -13.70 4.87 -10.10
N ILE A 167 -12.45 4.40 -9.96
CA ILE A 167 -11.89 3.34 -10.81
C ILE A 167 -12.55 1.98 -10.53
N GLU A 168 -12.78 1.64 -9.26
CA GLU A 168 -13.37 0.34 -8.88
C GLU A 168 -14.89 0.31 -9.06
N HIS A 169 -15.54 1.46 -9.03
CA HIS A 169 -16.99 1.63 -9.12
C HIS A 169 -17.32 2.67 -10.20
N PRO A 170 -17.15 2.32 -11.49
CA PRO A 170 -17.37 3.26 -12.59
C PRO A 170 -18.82 3.76 -12.57
N LYS A 171 -18.98 5.09 -12.52
CA LYS A 171 -20.27 5.77 -12.52
C LYS A 171 -20.57 6.31 -13.92
N GLN A 172 -21.84 6.31 -14.32
CA GLN A 172 -22.24 6.79 -15.64
C GLN A 172 -21.82 8.23 -15.92
N GLN A 173 -21.75 9.09 -14.89
CA GLN A 173 -21.34 10.49 -15.03
C GLN A 173 -19.83 10.73 -15.12
N ILE A 174 -18.99 9.70 -14.92
CA ILE A 174 -17.52 9.85 -14.95
C ILE A 174 -17.03 9.35 -16.30
N HIS A 175 -16.73 10.29 -17.20
CA HIS A 175 -16.28 9.98 -18.56
C HIS A 175 -14.75 10.10 -18.73
N ALA A 176 -14.08 10.88 -17.88
CA ALA A 176 -12.64 11.06 -17.87
C ALA A 176 -12.14 11.54 -16.50
N ILE A 177 -10.89 11.22 -16.18
CA ILE A 177 -10.16 11.79 -15.04
C ILE A 177 -8.89 12.43 -15.62
N GLU A 178 -8.63 13.68 -15.28
CA GLU A 178 -7.43 14.39 -15.73
C GLU A 178 -6.17 13.74 -15.15
N MET A 179 -5.11 13.63 -15.96
CA MET A 179 -3.89 12.95 -15.53
C MET A 179 -3.21 13.67 -14.36
N ALA A 180 -3.13 15.01 -14.41
CA ALA A 180 -2.63 15.83 -13.31
C ALA A 180 -3.39 15.57 -12.00
N TYR A 181 -4.71 15.42 -12.07
CA TYR A 181 -5.55 15.09 -10.92
C TYR A 181 -5.16 13.76 -10.24
N VAL A 182 -4.64 12.80 -11.03
CA VAL A 182 -4.12 11.52 -10.53
C VAL A 182 -2.66 11.61 -10.08
N PHE A 183 -1.81 12.39 -10.74
CA PHE A 183 -0.39 12.49 -10.39
C PHE A 183 -0.14 13.19 -9.05
N GLU A 184 -0.84 14.30 -8.78
CA GLU A 184 -0.63 15.12 -7.59
C GLU A 184 -0.62 14.35 -6.25
N PRO A 185 -1.54 13.40 -5.98
CA PRO A 185 -1.53 12.70 -4.71
C PRO A 185 -0.48 11.59 -4.57
N LEU A 186 0.13 11.10 -5.66
CA LEU A 186 1.03 9.94 -5.60
C LEU A 186 2.32 10.22 -4.81
N PRO A 187 3.02 11.36 -5.01
CA PRO A 187 4.18 11.72 -4.20
C PRO A 187 3.88 11.78 -2.69
N VAL A 188 2.74 12.36 -2.30
CA VAL A 188 2.33 12.48 -0.90
C VAL A 188 2.09 11.10 -0.30
N ALA A 189 1.35 10.24 -1.01
CA ALA A 189 1.11 8.87 -0.57
C ALA A 189 2.41 8.07 -0.44
N ALA A 190 3.31 8.16 -1.44
CA ALA A 190 4.58 7.45 -1.43
C ALA A 190 5.49 7.87 -0.26
N ASN A 191 5.57 9.18 0.01
CA ASN A 191 6.30 9.70 1.16
C ASN A 191 5.71 9.18 2.47
N LEU A 192 4.40 9.26 2.63
CA LEU A 192 3.73 8.84 3.86
C LEU A 192 3.88 7.33 4.10
N VAL A 193 3.78 6.49 3.05
CA VAL A 193 4.06 5.05 3.13
C VAL A 193 5.47 4.80 3.64
N ALA A 194 6.48 5.46 3.04
CA ALA A 194 7.87 5.30 3.43
C ALA A 194 8.11 5.74 4.88
N THR A 195 7.51 6.83 5.33
CA THR A 195 7.58 7.31 6.71
C THR A 195 6.94 6.33 7.69
N LEU A 196 5.72 5.86 7.39
CA LEU A 196 4.99 4.93 8.25
C LEU A 196 5.74 3.62 8.44
N ILE A 197 6.11 2.96 7.34
CA ILE A 197 6.84 1.70 7.40
C ILE A 197 8.22 1.88 8.03
N GLY A 198 8.94 2.95 7.67
CA GLY A 198 10.27 3.23 8.19
C GLY A 198 10.32 3.56 9.68
N THR A 199 9.24 4.12 10.25
CA THR A 199 9.18 4.51 11.66
C THR A 199 8.66 3.38 12.55
N VAL A 200 7.67 2.62 12.10
CA VAL A 200 7.03 1.59 12.95
C VAL A 200 7.82 0.29 12.98
N PHE A 201 8.49 -0.07 11.89
CA PHE A 201 9.06 -1.42 11.76
C PHE A 201 10.58 -1.45 11.85
N HIS A 202 11.07 -1.78 13.03
CA HIS A 202 12.49 -2.13 13.26
C HIS A 202 12.90 -3.48 12.64
N HIS A 203 11.94 -4.26 12.13
CA HIS A 203 12.14 -5.59 11.57
C HIS A 203 11.96 -5.67 10.05
N ILE A 204 11.77 -4.55 9.36
CA ILE A 204 11.82 -4.56 7.90
C ILE A 204 13.23 -4.96 7.46
N ASP A 205 13.34 -5.93 6.55
CA ASP A 205 14.64 -6.34 6.04
C ASP A 205 15.28 -5.15 5.31
N ARG A 206 16.62 -5.06 5.37
CA ARG A 206 17.37 -3.97 4.73
C ARG A 206 16.99 -3.81 3.25
N ASP A 207 16.81 -4.93 2.56
CA ASP A 207 16.49 -4.97 1.14
C ASP A 207 15.06 -4.46 0.86
N GLU A 208 14.10 -4.78 1.72
CA GLU A 208 12.73 -4.27 1.61
C GLU A 208 12.67 -2.75 1.84
N ARG A 209 13.41 -2.26 2.83
CA ARG A 209 13.52 -0.83 3.09
C ARG A 209 14.14 -0.10 1.90
N GLN A 210 15.21 -0.66 1.32
CA GLN A 210 15.83 -0.09 0.13
C GLN A 210 14.87 -0.10 -1.07
N ALA A 211 14.12 -1.18 -1.28
CA ALA A 211 13.12 -1.27 -2.33
C ALA A 211 12.01 -0.22 -2.14
N LEU A 212 11.56 -0.02 -0.91
CA LEU A 212 10.56 0.99 -0.54
C LEU A 212 11.04 2.42 -0.83
N GLU A 213 12.24 2.77 -0.34
CA GLU A 213 12.85 4.09 -0.57
C GLU A 213 13.09 4.34 -2.07
N HIS A 214 13.56 3.33 -2.80
CA HIS A 214 13.76 3.41 -4.24
C HIS A 214 12.45 3.58 -5.02
N ALA A 215 11.40 2.84 -4.66
CA ALA A 215 10.08 2.98 -5.27
C ALA A 215 9.48 4.37 -5.03
N ARG A 216 9.58 4.89 -3.79
CA ARG A 216 9.19 6.26 -3.45
C ARG A 216 9.89 7.27 -4.36
N ASP A 217 11.22 7.18 -4.48
CA ASP A 217 12.00 8.14 -5.25
C ASP A 217 11.65 8.09 -6.74
N ARG A 218 11.42 6.90 -7.30
CA ARG A 218 10.92 6.71 -8.68
C ARG A 218 9.56 7.39 -8.90
N ILE A 219 8.60 7.18 -8.00
CA ILE A 219 7.27 7.81 -8.08
C ILE A 219 7.38 9.33 -8.07
N ILE A 220 8.14 9.89 -7.13
CA ILE A 220 8.31 11.34 -6.99
C ILE A 220 8.98 11.92 -8.25
N ALA A 221 10.10 11.32 -8.69
CA ALA A 221 10.82 11.78 -9.86
C ALA A 221 9.93 11.74 -11.12
N TYR A 222 9.15 10.68 -11.30
CA TYR A 222 8.23 10.54 -12.43
C TYR A 222 7.17 11.64 -12.41
N CYS A 223 6.49 11.85 -11.28
CA CYS A 223 5.41 12.83 -11.17
C CYS A 223 5.91 14.28 -11.34
N LEU A 224 7.10 14.60 -10.81
CA LEU A 224 7.74 15.90 -10.99
C LEU A 224 8.09 16.17 -12.46
N ALA A 225 8.68 15.19 -13.16
CA ALA A 225 8.99 15.33 -14.58
C ALA A 225 7.74 15.64 -15.41
N ARG A 226 6.62 14.96 -15.14
CA ARG A 226 5.35 15.21 -15.83
C ARG A 226 4.71 16.54 -15.55
N SER A 227 4.81 17.01 -14.31
CA SER A 227 4.28 18.32 -13.92
C SER A 227 4.98 19.46 -14.68
N THR A 228 6.27 19.30 -15.01
CA THR A 228 7.04 20.29 -15.78
C THR A 228 6.80 20.26 -17.29
N GLU A 229 6.35 19.13 -17.84
CA GLU A 229 6.11 18.97 -19.29
C GLU A 229 4.79 19.62 -19.76
N GLU A 230 3.82 19.81 -18.86
CA GLU A 230 2.51 20.38 -19.19
C GLU A 230 2.48 21.92 -19.25
N GLU A 231 3.53 22.61 -18.77
CA GLU A 231 3.53 24.08 -18.60
C GLU A 231 3.69 25.00 -19.86
N PRO A 232 4.06 24.58 -21.09
CA PRO A 232 4.22 25.55 -22.19
C PRO A 232 3.17 25.48 -23.33
N ARG A 233 2.01 24.84 -23.18
CA ARG A 233 0.99 24.78 -24.27
C ARG A 233 -0.15 25.80 -24.18
N SER A 234 -0.40 26.39 -23.02
CA SER A 234 -1.46 27.40 -22.85
C SER A 234 -1.03 28.82 -23.28
N ALA A 235 0.27 29.08 -23.44
CA ALA A 235 0.80 30.40 -23.81
C ALA A 235 0.84 30.67 -25.32
N GLN A 236 0.39 29.75 -26.18
CA GLN A 236 0.45 29.89 -27.65
C GLN A 236 -0.92 29.97 -28.35
N ALA A 237 -2.03 30.08 -27.61
CA ALA A 237 -3.36 30.30 -28.17
C ALA A 237 -3.80 31.76 -27.96
N SER A 238 -3.11 32.70 -28.61
CA SER A 238 -3.53 34.10 -28.71
C SER A 238 -2.97 34.71 -29.98
N ASP A 239 -3.59 34.37 -31.11
CA ASP A 239 -3.55 35.16 -32.36
C ASP A 239 -4.97 35.19 -32.96
#